data_AF-A0A973J8K9-F1
#
_entry.id   AF-A0A973J8K9-F1
#
_cell.length_a   1.000
_cell.length_b   1.000
_cell.length_c   1.000
_cell.angle_alpha   90.00
_cell.angle_beta   90.00
_cell.angle_gamma   90.00
#
_symmetry.space_group_name_H-M   'P 1'
#
loop_
_entity.id
_entity.type
_entity.pdbx_description
1 polymer ?
#
loop_
_entity_poly.entity_id
_entity_poly.type
_entity_poly.pdbx_seq_one_letter_code
_entity_poly.pdbx_strand_id
1 'polypeptide(L)'
;MELVIFSALDGLQSHAESLRGLAVLTPSQIDQVQRLLGGEYPPDALYIDDSRSLALADLWRTTALAQQAGVRVLLNLYGPARAALNDAQSAGIATASEADPAAVAAWIGAQLGLRAAGGTARPAVVAVGAAKGGIGKTFATCVLAEGLRRRGLRVLVWDSDISNPGLVPAFRVPSSAPSYLHLIQRGPAHWGPDDIRPFIYTPDDTRSGSAGWGAIDMLIGSHSVARAE
;
A
#
# COMPACT_ATOMS: atom_id res chain seq x y z
N MET A 1 11.17 -5.84 -1.53
CA MET A 1 11.35 -6.37 -2.89
C MET A 1 10.66 -5.42 -3.84
N GLU A 2 11.35 -5.00 -4.90
CA GLU A 2 10.80 -4.16 -5.95
C GLU A 2 10.39 -5.01 -7.17
N LEU A 3 9.15 -4.83 -7.63
CA LEU A 3 8.60 -5.47 -8.82
C LEU A 3 8.19 -4.42 -9.83
N VAL A 4 8.72 -4.53 -11.05
CA VAL A 4 8.21 -3.79 -12.20
C VAL A 4 7.10 -4.61 -12.85
N ILE A 5 5.93 -4.00 -13.07
CA ILE A 5 4.80 -4.60 -13.80
C ILE A 5 4.60 -3.81 -15.10
N PHE A 6 4.82 -4.47 -16.24
CA PHE A 6 4.46 -3.93 -17.55
C PHE A 6 3.24 -4.67 -18.11
N SER A 7 2.06 -4.07 -17.88
CA SER A 7 0.75 -4.69 -18.17
C SER A 7 -0.33 -3.64 -18.41
N ALA A 8 -1.31 -3.96 -19.24
CA ALA A 8 -2.59 -3.26 -19.39
C ALA A 8 -3.75 -4.03 -18.73
N LEU A 9 -3.46 -5.06 -17.93
CA LEU A 9 -4.47 -5.80 -17.22
C LEU A 9 -5.04 -4.98 -16.05
N ASP A 10 -6.29 -4.55 -16.19
CA ASP A 10 -6.96 -3.71 -15.21
C ASP A 10 -7.03 -4.38 -13.83
N GLY A 11 -6.74 -3.63 -12.78
CA GLY A 11 -6.76 -4.11 -11.39
C GLY A 11 -5.53 -4.91 -10.94
N LEU A 12 -4.67 -5.37 -11.85
CA LEU A 12 -3.48 -6.15 -11.50
C LEU A 12 -2.57 -5.43 -10.49
N GLN A 13 -2.29 -4.14 -10.72
CA GLN A 13 -1.49 -3.34 -9.79
C GLN A 13 -2.08 -3.33 -8.38
N SER A 14 -3.39 -3.11 -8.26
CA SER A 14 -4.07 -3.05 -6.96
C SER A 14 -4.00 -4.39 -6.22
N HIS A 15 -4.10 -5.50 -6.94
CA HIS A 15 -3.94 -6.84 -6.36
C HIS A 15 -2.49 -7.13 -5.99
N ALA A 16 -1.52 -6.77 -6.83
CA ALA A 16 -0.09 -6.96 -6.54
C ALA A 16 0.37 -6.15 -5.32
N GLU A 17 -0.11 -4.91 -5.15
CA GLU A 17 0.15 -4.07 -3.97
C GLU A 17 -0.37 -4.66 -2.65
N SER A 18 -1.25 -5.68 -2.71
CA SER A 18 -1.70 -6.42 -1.52
C SER A 18 -0.70 -7.48 -1.03
N LEU A 19 0.34 -7.79 -1.82
CA LEU A 19 1.41 -8.71 -1.43
C LEU A 19 2.35 -8.01 -0.44
N ARG A 20 2.62 -8.65 0.71
CA ARG A 20 3.46 -8.03 1.76
C ARG A 20 4.91 -7.88 1.29
N GLY A 21 5.51 -6.72 1.58
CA GLY A 21 6.93 -6.46 1.31
C GLY A 21 7.26 -6.20 -0.17
N LEU A 22 6.23 -5.98 -0.99
CA LEU A 22 6.34 -5.68 -2.42
C LEU A 22 6.14 -4.18 -2.66
N ALA A 23 7.16 -3.53 -3.22
CA ALA A 23 7.04 -2.22 -3.84
C ALA A 23 6.78 -2.43 -5.34
N VAL A 24 5.74 -1.81 -5.89
CA VAL A 24 5.33 -2.01 -7.28
C VAL A 24 5.60 -0.74 -8.09
N LEU A 25 6.27 -0.91 -9.24
CA LEU A 25 6.45 0.12 -10.25
C LEU A 25 5.70 -0.28 -11.51
N THR A 26 4.92 0.64 -12.10
CA THR A 26 4.13 0.39 -13.32
C THR A 26 4.47 1.37 -14.43
N PRO A 27 5.61 1.20 -15.12
CA PRO A 27 5.98 2.06 -16.24
C PRO A 27 4.97 1.96 -17.38
N SER A 28 4.70 3.07 -18.05
CA SER A 28 3.73 3.12 -19.15
C SER A 28 4.33 2.77 -20.51
N GLN A 29 5.66 2.81 -20.64
CA GLN A 29 6.40 2.57 -21.87
C GLN A 29 7.49 1.52 -21.67
N ILE A 30 7.72 0.67 -22.67
CA ILE A 30 8.72 -0.39 -22.59
C ILE A 30 10.14 0.17 -22.44
N ASP A 31 10.44 1.32 -23.04
CA ASP A 31 11.73 2.01 -22.92
C ASP A 31 12.02 2.47 -21.48
N GLN A 32 10.98 2.72 -20.67
CA GLN A 32 11.16 3.02 -19.25
C GLN A 32 11.58 1.76 -18.50
N VAL A 33 10.97 0.61 -18.80
CA VAL A 33 11.36 -0.69 -18.23
C VAL A 33 12.82 -0.98 -18.56
N GLN A 34 13.20 -0.86 -19.83
CA GLN A 34 14.58 -1.13 -20.28
C GLN A 34 15.61 -0.22 -19.61
N ARG A 35 15.28 1.06 -19.36
CA ARG A 35 16.15 1.97 -18.60
C ARG A 35 16.29 1.58 -17.14
N LEU A 36 15.23 1.10 -16.50
CA LEU A 36 15.30 0.61 -15.11
C LEU A 36 16.20 -0.64 -15.01
N LEU A 37 16.09 -1.56 -15.97
CA LEU A 37 16.93 -2.76 -16.03
C LEU A 37 18.42 -2.44 -16.25
N GLY A 38 18.73 -1.38 -17.01
CA GLY A 38 20.10 -0.92 -17.26
C GLY A 38 20.66 0.08 -16.23
N GLY A 39 19.91 0.37 -15.16
CA GLY A 39 20.31 1.31 -14.12
C GLY A 39 21.33 0.73 -13.15
N GLU A 40 21.86 1.58 -12.26
CA GLU A 40 22.80 1.18 -11.19
C GLU A 40 22.14 0.24 -10.15
N TYR A 41 20.82 0.36 -9.98
CA TYR A 41 20.01 -0.46 -9.08
C TYR A 41 18.82 -1.04 -9.86
N PRO A 42 18.98 -2.21 -10.51
CA PRO A 42 17.87 -2.87 -11.19
C PRO A 42 16.85 -3.41 -10.17
N PRO A 43 15.57 -3.57 -10.58
CA PRO A 43 14.54 -4.13 -9.71
C PRO A 43 14.82 -5.59 -9.37
N ASP A 44 14.22 -6.10 -8.29
CA ASP A 44 14.37 -7.53 -7.92
C ASP A 44 13.65 -8.45 -8.92
N ALA A 45 12.52 -7.99 -9.47
CA ALA A 45 11.71 -8.76 -10.40
C ALA A 45 11.03 -7.90 -11.48
N LEU A 46 10.76 -8.52 -12.62
CA LEU A 46 10.00 -7.98 -13.74
C LEU A 46 8.85 -8.92 -14.08
N TYR A 47 7.63 -8.42 -14.02
CA TYR A 47 6.46 -9.02 -14.65
C TYR A 47 6.16 -8.31 -15.97
N ILE A 48 5.98 -9.09 -17.04
CA ILE A 48 5.58 -8.60 -18.35
C ILE A 48 4.51 -9.51 -18.95
N ASP A 49 3.52 -8.91 -19.61
CA ASP A 49 2.52 -9.64 -20.39
C ASP A 49 2.31 -9.05 -21.79
N ASP A 50 1.49 -9.75 -22.57
CA ASP A 50 1.18 -9.41 -23.95
C ASP A 50 -0.08 -8.55 -24.12
N SER A 51 -0.62 -8.00 -23.03
CA SER A 51 -1.85 -7.19 -23.04
C SER A 51 -1.68 -5.81 -23.67
N ARG A 52 -0.45 -5.29 -23.72
CA ARG A 52 -0.10 -3.99 -24.32
C ARG A 52 0.21 -4.06 -25.82
N SER A 53 -0.10 -5.18 -26.48
CA SER A 53 0.19 -5.40 -27.90
C SER A 53 1.66 -5.15 -28.27
N LEU A 54 2.58 -5.53 -27.37
CA LEU A 54 4.01 -5.48 -27.61
C LEU A 54 4.39 -6.38 -28.80
N ALA A 55 5.33 -5.94 -29.62
CA ALA A 55 5.95 -6.83 -30.59
C ALA A 55 6.70 -7.95 -29.83
N LEU A 56 6.58 -9.18 -30.32
CA LEU A 56 7.20 -10.34 -29.69
C LEU A 56 8.74 -10.16 -29.54
N ALA A 57 9.37 -9.50 -30.51
CA ALA A 57 10.79 -9.16 -30.46
C ALA A 57 11.15 -8.25 -29.26
N ASP A 58 10.32 -7.26 -28.94
CA ASP A 58 10.55 -6.34 -27.82
C ASP A 58 10.34 -7.03 -26.47
N LEU A 59 9.36 -7.93 -26.39
CA LEU A 59 9.13 -8.77 -25.21
C LEU A 59 10.37 -9.64 -24.94
N TRP A 60 10.90 -10.30 -25.97
CA TRP A 60 12.10 -11.12 -25.84
C TRP A 60 13.35 -10.32 -25.52
N ARG A 61 13.54 -9.18 -26.18
CA ARG A 61 14.66 -8.27 -25.90
C ARG A 61 14.63 -7.81 -24.44
N THR A 62 13.47 -7.38 -23.94
CA THR A 62 13.32 -6.91 -22.56
C THR A 62 13.53 -8.05 -21.56
N THR A 63 13.04 -9.24 -21.87
CA THR A 63 13.27 -10.46 -21.07
C THR A 63 14.75 -10.81 -20.96
N ALA A 64 15.47 -10.79 -22.09
CA ALA A 64 16.91 -11.06 -22.13
C ALA A 64 17.70 -10.00 -21.33
N LEU A 65 17.36 -8.72 -21.45
CA LEU A 65 17.98 -7.64 -20.67
C LEU A 65 17.78 -7.86 -19.17
N ALA A 66 16.57 -8.23 -18.74
CA ALA A 66 16.28 -8.51 -17.34
C ALA A 66 17.10 -9.69 -16.81
N GLN A 67 17.17 -10.79 -17.57
CA GLN A 67 18.00 -11.95 -17.20
C GLN A 67 19.49 -11.61 -17.10
N GLN A 68 20.01 -10.79 -18.02
CA GLN A 68 21.41 -10.32 -17.99
C GLN A 68 21.71 -9.46 -16.76
N ALA A 69 20.73 -8.67 -16.31
CA ALA A 69 20.81 -7.86 -15.10
C ALA A 69 20.57 -8.67 -13.80
N GLY A 70 20.35 -9.99 -13.89
CA GLY A 70 20.05 -10.84 -12.73
C GLY A 70 18.65 -10.65 -12.16
N VAL A 71 17.76 -9.97 -12.88
CA VAL A 71 16.37 -9.70 -12.49
C VAL A 71 15.52 -10.94 -12.73
N ARG A 72 14.68 -11.32 -11.76
CA ARG A 72 13.75 -12.44 -11.92
C ARG A 72 12.62 -12.07 -12.89
N VAL A 73 12.45 -12.82 -13.97
CA VAL A 73 11.43 -12.55 -14.99
C VAL A 73 10.19 -13.44 -14.82
N LEU A 74 9.02 -12.80 -14.83
CA LEU A 74 7.70 -13.41 -14.78
C LEU A 74 6.92 -13.14 -16.08
N LEU A 75 6.62 -14.25 -16.73
CA LEU A 75 6.16 -14.54 -18.08
C LEU A 75 4.65 -14.68 -18.40
N ASN A 76 3.75 -13.69 -18.41
CA ASN A 76 2.32 -14.00 -18.62
C ASN A 76 1.85 -13.79 -20.07
N LEU A 77 1.56 -14.88 -20.80
CA LEU A 77 1.12 -14.82 -22.21
C LEU A 77 -0.28 -15.42 -22.34
N TYR A 78 -1.29 -14.56 -22.39
CA TYR A 78 -2.70 -14.96 -22.49
C TYR A 78 -3.39 -14.37 -23.73
N GLY A 79 -2.73 -13.47 -24.44
CA GLY A 79 -3.23 -12.77 -25.62
C GLY A 79 -2.47 -13.13 -26.91
N PRO A 80 -2.07 -12.13 -27.72
CA PRO A 80 -1.49 -12.36 -29.06
C PRO A 80 -0.20 -13.19 -29.09
N ALA A 81 0.59 -13.16 -28.02
CA ALA A 81 1.87 -13.85 -27.93
C ALA A 81 1.73 -15.23 -27.24
N ARG A 82 0.52 -15.71 -26.96
CA ARG A 82 0.29 -17.02 -26.31
C ARG A 82 1.02 -18.19 -26.95
N ALA A 83 1.21 -18.17 -28.28
CA ALA A 83 1.96 -19.22 -28.99
C ALA A 83 3.43 -19.34 -28.54
N ALA A 84 4.01 -18.25 -28.03
CA ALA A 84 5.41 -18.18 -27.56
C ALA A 84 5.60 -18.73 -26.13
N LEU A 85 4.53 -19.19 -25.47
CA LEU A 85 4.58 -19.67 -24.09
C LEU A 85 5.45 -20.93 -23.93
N ASN A 86 5.39 -21.85 -24.89
CA ASN A 86 6.23 -23.06 -24.88
C ASN A 86 7.73 -22.73 -25.00
N ASP A 87 8.06 -21.70 -25.78
CA ASP A 87 9.44 -21.24 -25.96
C ASP A 87 9.96 -20.62 -24.65
N ALA A 88 9.14 -19.78 -23.99
CA ALA A 88 9.48 -19.19 -22.68
C ALA A 88 9.70 -20.27 -21.61
N GLN A 89 8.84 -21.29 -21.57
CA GLN A 89 8.98 -22.43 -20.65
C GLN A 89 10.24 -23.23 -20.92
N SER A 90 10.55 -23.49 -22.18
CA SER A 90 11.75 -24.22 -22.59
C SER A 90 13.03 -23.44 -22.24
N ALA A 91 12.96 -22.10 -22.22
CA ALA A 91 14.02 -21.22 -21.74
C ALA A 91 14.10 -21.12 -20.20
N GLY A 92 13.26 -21.85 -19.46
CA GLY A 92 13.25 -21.87 -17.99
C GLY A 92 12.67 -20.61 -17.35
N ILE A 93 11.93 -19.79 -18.10
CA ILE A 93 11.28 -18.60 -17.58
C ILE A 93 9.99 -19.02 -16.85
N ALA A 94 9.70 -18.41 -15.71
CA ALA A 94 8.45 -18.65 -15.01
C ALA A 94 7.28 -18.07 -15.82
N THR A 95 6.40 -18.92 -16.35
CA THR A 95 5.30 -18.48 -17.23
C THR A 95 3.91 -18.73 -16.66
N ALA A 96 2.94 -17.91 -17.09
CA ALA A 96 1.51 -18.12 -16.91
C ALA A 96 0.75 -17.83 -18.22
N SER A 97 -0.51 -18.25 -18.27
CA SER A 97 -1.48 -17.88 -19.31
C SER A 97 -2.81 -17.57 -18.62
N GLU A 98 -2.87 -16.41 -17.97
CA GLU A 98 -3.99 -16.02 -17.12
C GLU A 98 -4.41 -14.57 -17.40
N ALA A 99 -5.72 -14.34 -17.49
CA ALA A 99 -6.33 -13.06 -17.78
C ALA A 99 -7.06 -12.45 -16.56
N ASP A 100 -7.31 -13.21 -15.50
CA ASP A 100 -7.85 -12.66 -14.25
C ASP A 100 -6.75 -11.96 -13.43
N PRO A 101 -6.83 -10.64 -13.18
CA PRO A 101 -5.83 -9.90 -12.41
C PRO A 101 -5.60 -10.45 -11.00
N ALA A 102 -6.64 -11.01 -10.37
CA ALA A 102 -6.50 -11.59 -9.03
C ALA A 102 -5.69 -12.90 -9.07
N ALA A 103 -5.99 -13.78 -10.02
CA ALA A 103 -5.24 -15.01 -10.26
C ALA A 103 -3.79 -14.72 -10.68
N VAL A 104 -3.55 -13.73 -11.54
CA VAL A 104 -2.18 -13.29 -11.91
C VAL A 104 -1.41 -12.80 -10.69
N ALA A 105 -2.00 -11.94 -9.86
CA ALA A 105 -1.34 -11.45 -8.65
C ALA A 105 -1.02 -12.58 -7.65
N ALA A 106 -1.93 -13.55 -7.50
CA ALA A 106 -1.68 -14.74 -6.68
C ALA A 106 -0.52 -15.58 -7.22
N TRP A 107 -0.46 -15.76 -8.54
CA TRP A 107 0.65 -16.45 -9.21
C TRP A 107 1.98 -15.70 -9.04
N ILE A 108 2.01 -14.37 -9.23
CA ILE A 108 3.19 -13.52 -8.96
C ILE A 108 3.66 -13.74 -7.52
N GLY A 109 2.74 -13.68 -6.56
CA GLY A 109 3.05 -13.93 -5.15
C GLY A 109 3.73 -15.27 -4.93
N ALA A 110 3.19 -16.35 -5.51
CA ALA A 110 3.77 -17.68 -5.42
C ALA A 110 5.18 -17.76 -6.02
N GLN A 111 5.42 -17.16 -7.19
CA GLN A 111 6.73 -17.16 -7.86
C GLN A 111 7.80 -16.36 -7.11
N LEU A 112 7.38 -15.33 -6.37
CA LEU A 112 8.26 -14.49 -5.57
C LEU A 112 8.38 -14.97 -4.11
N GLY A 113 7.68 -16.04 -3.73
CA GLY A 113 7.63 -16.52 -2.35
C GLY A 113 6.92 -15.56 -1.39
N LEU A 114 6.11 -14.66 -1.94
CA LEU A 114 5.34 -13.66 -1.19
C LEU A 114 3.98 -14.24 -0.85
N ARG A 115 3.57 -14.04 0.41
CA ARG A 115 2.21 -14.36 0.83
C ARG A 115 1.33 -13.15 0.59
N ALA A 116 0.13 -13.39 0.06
CA ALA A 116 -0.94 -12.41 0.13
C ALA A 116 -1.05 -11.94 1.57
N ALA A 117 -1.11 -10.62 1.79
CA ALA A 117 -1.56 -10.14 3.07
C ALA A 117 -2.98 -10.68 3.25
N GLY A 118 -3.16 -11.69 4.12
CA GLY A 118 -4.48 -12.25 4.40
C GLY A 118 -5.47 -11.10 4.56
N GLY A 119 -6.52 -11.10 3.74
CA GLY A 119 -7.28 -9.92 3.34
C GLY A 119 -7.60 -8.98 4.50
N THR A 120 -6.77 -7.95 4.66
CA THR A 120 -7.24 -6.72 5.28
C THR A 120 -7.69 -5.87 4.12
N ALA A 121 -9.01 -5.88 3.85
CA ALA A 121 -9.63 -4.86 3.01
C ALA A 121 -9.00 -3.51 3.38
N ARG A 122 -8.50 -2.76 2.38
CA ARG A 122 -7.94 -1.43 2.64
C ARG A 122 -8.96 -0.70 3.53
N PRO A 123 -8.54 -0.21 4.71
CA PRO A 123 -9.47 0.50 5.58
C PRO A 123 -10.06 1.66 4.78
N ALA A 124 -11.36 1.89 4.89
CA ALA A 124 -11.98 3.04 4.25
C ALA A 124 -11.37 4.32 4.86
N VAL A 125 -10.75 5.14 4.01
CA VAL A 125 -10.11 6.39 4.42
C VAL A 125 -11.05 7.55 4.12
N VAL A 126 -11.35 8.36 5.15
CA VAL A 126 -12.10 9.60 5.01
C VAL A 126 -11.17 10.77 5.33
N ALA A 127 -10.86 11.59 4.33
CA ALA A 127 -10.07 12.79 4.51
C ALA A 127 -10.99 14.00 4.83
N VAL A 128 -10.76 14.64 5.98
CA VAL A 128 -11.53 15.83 6.39
C VAL A 128 -10.68 17.09 6.17
N GLY A 129 -10.90 17.76 5.04
CA GLY A 129 -10.23 19.00 4.67
C GLY A 129 -11.01 20.27 5.03
N ALA A 130 -10.33 21.42 5.01
CA ALA A 130 -10.97 22.74 5.11
C ALA A 130 -10.17 23.83 4.39
N ALA A 131 -10.88 24.83 3.87
CA ALA A 131 -10.29 26.02 3.28
C ALA A 131 -9.70 27.01 4.31
N LYS A 132 -10.11 26.94 5.59
CA LYS A 132 -9.67 27.86 6.65
C LYS A 132 -9.50 27.16 8.00
N GLY A 133 -8.71 27.76 8.89
CA GLY A 133 -8.64 27.40 10.31
C GLY A 133 -9.94 27.72 11.04
N GLY A 134 -10.26 26.98 12.11
CA GLY A 134 -11.42 27.28 12.97
C GLY A 134 -12.81 26.90 12.44
N ILE A 135 -12.93 26.34 11.24
CA ILE A 135 -14.26 26.04 10.64
C ILE A 135 -14.90 24.72 11.13
N GLY A 136 -14.30 24.05 12.12
CA GLY A 136 -14.89 22.83 12.70
C GLY A 136 -14.42 21.50 12.09
N LYS A 137 -13.27 21.43 11.40
CA LYS A 137 -12.68 20.15 10.92
C LYS A 137 -12.61 19.09 12.03
N THR A 138 -12.02 19.48 13.16
CA THR A 138 -11.82 18.58 14.29
C THR A 138 -13.16 18.16 14.89
N PHE A 139 -14.11 19.09 15.00
CA PHE A 139 -15.47 18.77 15.43
C PHE A 139 -16.14 17.73 14.51
N ALA A 140 -16.13 17.96 13.20
CA ALA A 140 -16.69 17.02 12.22
C ALA A 140 -16.00 15.65 12.30
N THR A 141 -14.68 15.63 12.45
CA THR A 141 -13.89 14.41 12.61
C THR A 141 -14.30 13.63 13.87
N CYS A 142 -14.42 14.31 15.01
CA CYS A 142 -14.82 13.68 16.28
C CYS A 142 -16.24 13.09 16.21
N VAL A 143 -17.20 13.86 15.68
CA VAL A 143 -18.59 13.42 15.55
C VAL A 143 -18.73 12.26 14.56
N LEU A 144 -18.00 12.30 13.46
CA LEU A 144 -17.97 11.20 12.49
C LEU A 144 -17.37 9.93 13.11
N ALA A 145 -16.22 10.04 13.78
CA ALA A 145 -15.56 8.92 14.44
C ALA A 145 -16.48 8.27 15.49
N GLU A 146 -17.13 9.09 16.32
CA GLU A 146 -18.08 8.62 17.32
C GLU A 146 -19.33 7.97 16.69
N GLY A 147 -19.85 8.54 15.60
CA GLY A 147 -20.96 7.96 14.84
C GLY A 147 -20.62 6.60 14.24
N LEU A 148 -19.41 6.42 13.72
CA LEU A 148 -18.91 5.15 13.18
C LEU A 148 -18.67 4.13 14.31
N ARG A 149 -18.07 4.57 15.42
CA ARG A 149 -17.86 3.74 16.60
C ARG A 149 -19.16 3.16 17.15
N ARG A 150 -20.20 3.99 17.26
CA ARG A 150 -21.55 3.55 17.70
C ARG A 150 -22.20 2.53 16.78
N ARG A 151 -21.76 2.44 15.52
CA ARG A 151 -22.18 1.43 14.54
C ARG A 151 -21.34 0.15 14.60
N GLY A 152 -20.48 -0.01 15.61
CA GLY A 152 -19.63 -1.19 15.79
C GLY A 152 -18.31 -1.14 15.03
N LEU A 153 -17.98 -0.04 14.35
CA LEU A 153 -16.75 0.06 13.55
C LEU A 153 -15.54 0.43 14.40
N ARG A 154 -14.38 -0.11 14.03
CA ARG A 154 -13.08 0.32 14.55
C ARG A 154 -12.58 1.48 13.69
N VAL A 155 -12.27 2.59 14.32
CA VAL A 155 -11.89 3.84 13.67
C VAL A 155 -10.50 4.23 14.16
N LEU A 156 -9.62 4.58 13.24
CA LEU A 156 -8.36 5.25 13.55
C LEU A 156 -8.48 6.71 13.15
N VAL A 157 -8.37 7.63 14.10
CA VAL A 157 -8.31 9.07 13.83
C VAL A 157 -6.84 9.46 13.68
N TRP A 158 -6.47 9.97 12.52
CA TRP A 158 -5.14 10.52 12.27
C TRP A 158 -5.25 12.05 12.19
N ASP A 159 -4.72 12.74 13.20
CA ASP A 159 -4.68 14.21 13.24
C ASP A 159 -3.28 14.73 13.00
N SER A 160 -3.12 15.48 11.90
CA SER A 160 -1.86 16.12 11.53
C SER A 160 -1.78 17.58 11.98
N ASP A 161 -2.76 18.08 12.75
CA ASP A 161 -2.69 19.42 13.32
C ASP A 161 -1.59 19.49 14.39
N ILE A 162 -0.83 20.58 14.38
CA ILE A 162 0.25 20.82 15.33
C ILE A 162 -0.31 21.27 16.68
N SER A 163 -1.51 21.84 16.74
CA SER A 163 -2.10 22.38 17.98
C SER A 163 -3.15 21.47 18.62
N ASN A 164 -3.71 20.52 17.86
CA ASN A 164 -4.74 19.54 18.29
C ASN A 164 -5.86 20.11 19.20
N PRO A 165 -6.34 21.35 19.00
CA PRO A 165 -7.05 22.08 20.05
C PRO A 165 -8.44 21.52 20.35
N GLY A 166 -9.04 20.80 19.40
CA GLY A 166 -10.35 20.17 19.57
C GLY A 166 -10.28 18.68 19.90
N LEU A 167 -9.23 17.97 19.51
CA LEU A 167 -9.17 16.51 19.61
C LEU A 167 -8.79 16.08 21.03
N VAL A 168 -7.77 16.74 21.60
CA VAL A 168 -7.32 16.50 22.97
C VAL A 168 -8.45 16.62 23.99
N PRO A 169 -9.24 17.71 24.04
CA PRO A 169 -10.36 17.80 24.98
C PRO A 169 -11.51 16.85 24.64
N ALA A 170 -11.81 16.62 23.37
CA ALA A 170 -12.93 15.76 22.97
C ALA A 170 -12.76 14.30 23.41
N PHE A 171 -11.52 13.80 23.40
CA PHE A 171 -11.19 12.41 23.72
C PHE A 171 -10.26 12.25 24.93
N ARG A 172 -10.11 13.31 25.72
CA ARG A 172 -9.32 13.32 26.96
C ARG A 172 -7.91 12.75 26.77
N VAL A 173 -7.27 13.12 25.67
CA VAL A 173 -5.92 12.64 25.34
C VAL A 173 -4.92 13.22 26.35
N PRO A 174 -4.14 12.40 27.07
CA PRO A 174 -3.15 12.88 28.00
C PRO A 174 -1.93 13.46 27.26
N SER A 175 -1.21 14.36 27.92
CA SER A 175 0.05 14.92 27.39
C SER A 175 1.12 13.88 27.09
N SER A 176 1.04 12.72 27.74
CA SER A 176 1.92 11.56 27.55
C SER A 176 1.57 10.70 26.33
N ALA A 177 0.44 10.96 25.65
CA ALA A 177 0.03 10.19 24.49
C ALA A 177 1.05 10.33 23.36
N PRO A 178 1.56 9.21 22.79
CA PRO A 178 2.70 9.24 21.89
C PRO A 178 2.41 9.98 20.58
N SER A 179 3.32 10.86 20.17
CA SER A 179 3.25 11.56 18.88
C SER A 179 3.89 10.74 17.75
N TYR A 180 3.17 10.60 16.63
CA TYR A 180 3.72 9.94 15.43
C TYR A 180 4.78 10.79 14.71
N LEU A 181 5.00 12.06 15.08
CA LEU A 181 6.09 12.85 14.51
C LEU A 181 7.47 12.24 14.85
N HIS A 182 7.59 11.55 15.98
CA HIS A 182 8.81 10.79 16.30
C HIS A 182 9.02 9.62 15.32
N LEU A 183 7.96 9.07 14.74
CA LEU A 183 8.06 8.06 13.69
C LEU A 183 8.53 8.68 12.37
N ILE A 184 8.04 9.88 12.03
CA ILE A 184 8.52 10.64 10.86
C ILE A 184 10.03 10.84 10.93
N GLN A 185 10.55 11.22 12.10
CA GLN A 185 11.99 11.45 12.31
C GLN A 185 12.84 10.20 12.09
N ARG A 186 12.29 9.00 12.30
CA ARG A 186 12.99 7.73 12.06
C ARG A 186 13.08 7.39 10.57
N GLY A 187 12.23 7.98 9.73
CA GLY A 187 12.26 7.83 8.28
C GLY A 187 11.32 6.73 7.73
N PRO A 188 11.19 6.65 6.39
CA PRO A 188 10.16 5.84 5.72
C PRO A 188 10.18 4.34 6.05
N ALA A 189 11.37 3.78 6.32
CA ALA A 189 11.54 2.35 6.60
C ALA A 189 10.80 1.90 7.87
N HIS A 190 10.46 2.83 8.77
CA HIS A 190 9.76 2.55 10.02
C HIS A 190 8.24 2.67 9.93
N TRP A 191 7.67 2.90 8.75
CA TRP A 191 6.21 2.95 8.55
C TRP A 191 5.61 1.55 8.40
N GLY A 192 6.03 0.63 9.28
CA GLY A 192 5.53 -0.74 9.38
C GLY A 192 4.51 -0.92 10.52
N PRO A 193 3.68 -1.99 10.49
CA PRO A 193 2.69 -2.27 11.53
C PRO A 193 3.27 -2.38 12.94
N ASP A 194 4.47 -2.95 13.08
CA ASP A 194 5.10 -3.12 14.40
C ASP A 194 5.67 -1.81 14.94
N ASP A 195 6.21 -0.97 14.05
CA ASP A 195 6.85 0.30 14.40
C ASP A 195 5.84 1.44 14.63
N ILE A 196 4.67 1.40 13.99
CA ILE A 196 3.61 2.42 14.18
C ILE A 196 2.80 2.17 15.45
N ARG A 197 2.67 0.91 15.88
CA ARG A 197 1.80 0.52 17.00
C ARG A 197 2.11 1.23 18.32
N PRO A 198 3.37 1.47 18.72
CA PRO A 198 3.68 2.24 19.92
C PRO A 198 3.22 3.70 19.87
N PHE A 199 2.88 4.23 18.69
CA PHE A 199 2.42 5.60 18.49
C PHE A 199 0.90 5.72 18.40
N ILE A 200 0.18 4.60 18.48
CA ILE A 200 -1.28 4.59 18.50
C ILE A 200 -1.76 4.76 19.95
N TYR A 201 -2.49 5.84 20.21
CA TYR A 201 -3.16 6.06 21.49
C TYR A 201 -4.58 5.48 21.46
N THR A 202 -4.92 4.70 22.47
CA THR A 202 -6.27 4.12 22.65
C THR A 202 -6.91 4.72 23.91
N PRO A 203 -7.83 5.69 23.77
CA PRO A 203 -8.60 6.21 24.89
C PRO A 203 -9.41 5.11 25.59
N ASP A 204 -9.45 5.14 26.92
CA ASP A 204 -10.17 4.12 27.70
C ASP A 204 -11.70 4.20 27.50
N ASP A 205 -12.22 5.42 27.32
CA ASP A 205 -13.65 5.70 27.14
C ASP A 205 -14.17 5.35 25.73
N THR A 206 -13.27 5.15 24.77
CA THR A 206 -13.63 4.74 23.40
C THR A 206 -13.44 3.25 23.15
N ARG A 207 -12.97 2.46 24.10
CA ARG A 207 -12.76 1.01 23.92
C ARG A 207 -14.08 0.28 23.60
N SER A 208 -13.96 -0.82 22.84
CA SER A 208 -15.09 -1.70 22.58
C SER A 208 -15.62 -2.30 23.88
N GLY A 209 -16.86 -2.00 24.22
CA GLY A 209 -17.55 -2.47 25.42
C GLY A 209 -18.70 -3.43 25.12
N SER A 210 -19.42 -3.85 26.16
CA SER A 210 -20.58 -4.76 26.06
C SER A 210 -21.77 -4.21 25.26
N ALA A 211 -21.77 -2.92 24.92
CA ALA A 211 -22.82 -2.24 24.16
C ALA A 211 -22.76 -2.48 22.64
N GLY A 212 -21.83 -3.30 22.13
CA GLY A 212 -21.66 -3.55 20.70
C GLY A 212 -21.05 -2.38 19.93
N TRP A 213 -20.58 -1.35 20.63
CA TRP A 213 -19.81 -0.25 20.05
C TRP A 213 -18.40 -0.70 19.69
N GLY A 214 -17.86 -0.16 18.60
CA GLY A 214 -16.48 -0.39 18.19
C GLY A 214 -15.50 0.42 19.03
N ALA A 215 -14.32 0.68 18.46
CA ALA A 215 -13.24 1.43 19.12
C ALA A 215 -12.82 2.66 18.31
N ILE A 216 -12.34 3.69 18.99
CA ILE A 216 -11.60 4.80 18.36
C ILE A 216 -10.17 4.76 18.90
N ASP A 217 -9.22 4.60 18.00
CA ASP A 217 -7.79 4.74 18.24
C ASP A 217 -7.27 6.01 17.56
N MET A 218 -6.08 6.48 17.94
CA MET A 218 -5.57 7.79 17.52
C MET A 218 -4.09 7.76 17.15
N LEU A 219 -3.75 8.43 16.05
CA LEU A 219 -2.39 8.86 15.70
C LEU A 219 -2.35 10.38 15.75
N ILE A 220 -1.52 10.92 16.64
CA ILE A 220 -1.54 12.35 17.00
C ILE A 220 -0.25 13.04 16.58
N GLY A 221 -0.38 14.19 15.92
CA GLY A 221 0.72 14.99 15.43
C GLY A 221 1.60 15.54 16.56
N SER A 222 1.10 16.29 17.53
CA SER A 222 1.98 17.00 18.48
C SER A 222 1.76 16.64 19.95
N HIS A 223 2.84 16.76 20.73
CA HIS A 223 2.84 16.74 22.20
C HIS A 223 2.74 18.13 22.84
N SER A 224 2.67 19.20 22.05
CA SER A 224 2.46 20.53 22.59
C SER A 224 0.99 20.69 22.93
N VAL A 225 0.60 20.12 24.06
CA VAL A 225 -0.61 20.50 24.78
C VAL A 225 -0.59 22.02 24.84
N ALA A 226 -1.53 22.66 24.15
CA ALA A 226 -1.90 24.02 24.49
C ALA A 226 -2.26 23.96 25.98
N ARG A 227 -1.35 24.45 26.83
CA ARG A 227 -1.58 24.61 28.26
C ARG A 227 -2.86 25.44 28.39
N ALA A 228 -3.95 24.78 28.73
CA ALA A 228 -5.03 25.44 29.43
C ALA A 228 -4.57 25.49 30.90
N GLU A 229 -3.83 26.54 31.23
CA GLU A 229 -3.92 27.14 32.56
C GLU A 229 -5.30 27.81 32.70
#